data_AF-A0A1I9XU75-F1
#
_entry.id   AF-A0A1I9XU75-F1
#
_cell.length_a   1.000
_cell.length_b   1.000
_cell.length_c   1.000
_cell.angle_alpha   90.00
_cell.angle_beta   90.00
_cell.angle_gamma   90.00
#
_symmetry.space_group_name_H-M   'P 1'
#
loop_
_entity.id
_entity.type
_entity.pdbx_description
1 polymer ?
#
loop_
_entity_poly.entity_id
_entity_poly.type
_entity_poly.pdbx_seq_one_letter_code
_entity_poly.pdbx_strand_id
1 'polypeptide(L)'
;MLRFSIAAIAVLSTAILAFYAGVFQTAFHSNMCYSAIISELGQQAQAAAATQDPAAMERYARKLQSLPLHGYESDCHAISAALARPDA
;
A
#
# COMPACT_ATOMS: atom_id res chain seq x y z
N MET A 1 -3.90 25.42 -41.42
CA MET A 1 -3.78 23.96 -41.17
C MET A 1 -2.63 23.63 -40.21
N LEU A 2 -1.37 24.00 -40.50
CA LEU A 2 -0.20 23.69 -39.64
C LEU A 2 -0.34 24.09 -38.16
N ARG A 3 -0.87 25.29 -37.86
CA ARG A 3 -1.07 25.76 -36.47
C ARG A 3 -2.09 24.93 -35.68
N PHE A 4 -3.15 24.46 -36.34
CA PHE A 4 -4.13 23.57 -35.72
C PHE A 4 -3.55 22.18 -35.44
N SER A 5 -2.70 21.68 -36.34
CA SER A 5 -2.00 20.40 -36.14
C SER A 5 -1.01 20.47 -34.97
N ILE A 6 -0.25 21.56 -34.83
CA ILE A 6 0.67 21.74 -33.69
C ILE A 6 -0.10 21.82 -32.38
N ALA A 7 -1.19 22.59 -32.33
CA ALA A 7 -2.05 22.67 -31.14
C ALA A 7 -2.67 21.32 -30.78
N ALA A 8 -3.14 20.56 -31.77
CA ALA A 8 -3.70 19.22 -31.55
C ALA A 8 -2.66 18.23 -31.01
N ILE A 9 -1.43 18.25 -31.55
CA ILE A 9 -0.33 17.42 -31.06
C ILE A 9 0.01 17.80 -29.61
N ALA A 10 0.14 19.09 -29.31
CA ALA A 10 0.45 19.55 -27.96
C ALA A 10 -0.61 19.10 -26.95
N VAL A 11 -1.90 19.27 -27.28
CA VAL A 11 -3.02 18.84 -26.42
C VAL A 11 -2.98 17.32 -26.21
N LEU A 12 -2.80 16.54 -27.28
CA LEU A 12 -2.75 15.09 -27.19
C LEU A 12 -1.56 14.62 -26.32
N SER A 13 -0.39 15.20 -26.51
CA SER A 13 0.80 14.89 -25.70
C SER A 13 0.57 15.22 -24.22
N THR A 14 -0.05 16.37 -23.90
CA THR A 14 -0.36 16.71 -22.51
C THR A 14 -1.37 15.75 -21.88
N ALA A 15 -2.40 15.32 -22.62
CA ALA A 15 -3.38 14.36 -22.13
C ALA A 15 -2.75 12.99 -21.83
N ILE A 16 -1.87 12.51 -22.72
CA ILE A 16 -1.12 11.26 -22.52
C ILE A 16 -0.24 11.35 -21.27
N LEU A 17 0.51 12.44 -21.11
CA LEU A 17 1.38 12.65 -19.94
C LEU A 17 0.57 12.69 -18.63
N ALA A 18 -0.56 13.39 -18.62
CA ALA A 18 -1.43 13.45 -17.45
C ALA A 18 -1.99 12.07 -17.07
N PHE A 19 -2.39 11.27 -18.07
CA PHE A 19 -2.86 9.90 -17.85
C PHE A 19 -1.78 9.03 -17.19
N TYR A 20 -0.57 8.99 -17.76
CA TYR A 20 0.53 8.19 -17.20
C TYR A 20 1.01 8.69 -15.85
N ALA A 21 1.02 10.01 -15.62
CA ALA A 21 1.32 10.58 -14.30
C ALA A 21 0.30 10.13 -13.24
N GLY A 22 -0.99 10.12 -13.57
CA GLY A 22 -2.04 9.62 -12.69
C GLY A 22 -1.90 8.12 -12.37
N VAL A 23 -1.65 7.29 -13.40
CA VAL A 23 -1.43 5.84 -13.22
C VAL A 23 -0.19 5.59 -12.36
N PHE A 24 0.92 6.28 -12.64
CA PHE A 24 2.15 6.16 -11.86
C PHE A 24 1.92 6.57 -10.41
N GLN A 25 1.26 7.69 -10.17
CA GLN A 25 1.02 8.19 -8.81
C GLN A 25 0.18 7.21 -7.98
N THR A 26 -0.87 6.64 -8.57
CA THR A 26 -1.70 5.62 -7.90
C THR A 26 -0.89 4.37 -7.59
N ALA A 27 -0.14 3.84 -8.57
CA ALA A 27 0.69 2.65 -8.36
C ALA A 27 1.80 2.89 -7.32
N PHE A 28 2.45 4.05 -7.37
CA PHE A 28 3.48 4.45 -6.42
C PHE A 28 2.91 4.56 -5.00
N HIS A 29 1.75 5.22 -4.83
CA HIS A 29 1.12 5.37 -3.53
C HIS A 29 0.73 4.01 -2.93
N SER A 30 0.11 3.13 -3.73
CA SER A 30 -0.21 1.76 -3.29
C SER A 30 1.05 0.98 -2.89
N ASN A 31 2.10 1.03 -3.69
CA ASN A 31 3.37 0.34 -3.39
C ASN A 31 4.02 0.85 -2.10
N MET A 32 4.04 2.17 -1.89
CA MET A 32 4.56 2.77 -0.66
C MET A 32 3.74 2.34 0.57
N CYS A 33 2.41 2.32 0.43
CA CYS A 33 1.51 1.90 1.50
C CYS A 33 1.77 0.43 1.90
N TYR A 34 1.84 -0.49 0.93
CA TYR A 34 2.15 -1.89 1.21
C TYR A 34 3.56 -2.10 1.75
N SER A 35 4.55 -1.34 1.27
CA SER A 35 5.91 -1.38 1.80
C SER A 35 5.95 -0.98 3.28
N ALA A 36 5.19 0.04 3.68
CA ALA A 36 5.09 0.46 5.07
C ALA A 36 4.44 -0.63 5.95
N ILE A 37 3.37 -1.27 5.46
CA ILE A 37 2.72 -2.41 6.15
C ILE A 37 3.70 -3.56 6.38
N ILE A 38 4.46 -3.94 5.36
CA ILE A 38 5.43 -5.04 5.46
C ILE A 38 6.51 -4.69 6.48
N SER A 39 6.98 -3.43 6.48
CA SER A 39 7.96 -2.96 7.45
C SER A 39 7.42 -3.02 8.89
N GLU A 40 6.19 -2.54 9.11
CA GLU A 40 5.53 -2.57 10.42
C GLU A 40 5.34 -4.00 10.93
N LEU A 41 4.86 -4.91 10.08
CA LEU A 41 4.73 -6.33 10.41
C LEU A 41 6.08 -6.95 10.79
N GLY A 42 7.14 -6.63 10.05
CA GLY A 42 8.50 -7.07 10.36
C GLY A 42 8.97 -6.59 11.74
N GLN A 43 8.70 -5.33 12.08
CA GLN A 43 9.04 -4.76 13.39
C GLN A 43 8.25 -5.43 14.51
N GLN A 44 6.94 -5.65 14.34
CA GLN A 44 6.11 -6.34 15.33
C GLN A 44 6.54 -7.80 15.52
N ALA A 45 6.91 -8.50 14.44
CA ALA A 45 7.46 -9.85 14.51
C ALA A 45 8.76 -9.88 15.33
N GLN A 46 9.69 -8.95 15.06
CA GLN A 46 10.94 -8.84 15.81
C GLN A 46 10.69 -8.52 17.29
N ALA A 47 9.78 -7.58 17.58
CA ALA A 47 9.42 -7.22 18.94
C ALA A 47 8.83 -8.40 19.71
N ALA A 48 7.90 -9.14 19.10
CA ALA A 48 7.28 -10.30 19.72
C ALA A 48 8.25 -11.49 19.85
N ALA A 49 9.24 -11.63 18.96
CA ALA A 49 10.28 -12.65 19.10
C ALA A 49 11.30 -12.30 20.19
N ALA A 50 11.62 -11.01 20.36
CA ALA A 50 12.56 -10.52 21.36
C ALA A 50 12.08 -10.71 22.80
N THR A 51 10.78 -10.83 23.04
CA THR A 51 10.24 -11.10 24.40
C THR A 51 10.54 -12.51 24.89
N GLN A 52 10.88 -13.45 23.99
CA GLN A 52 11.01 -14.89 24.29
C GLN A 52 9.75 -15.50 24.95
N ASP A 53 8.60 -14.82 24.86
CA ASP A 53 7.31 -15.25 25.38
C ASP A 53 6.50 -15.93 24.27
N PRO A 54 6.21 -17.24 24.37
CA PRO A 54 5.36 -17.94 23.40
C PRO A 54 3.98 -17.28 23.22
N ALA A 55 3.43 -16.68 24.28
CA ALA A 55 2.14 -16.00 24.20
C ALA A 55 2.22 -14.69 23.37
N ALA A 56 3.38 -14.04 23.32
CA ALA A 56 3.60 -12.88 22.46
C ALA A 56 3.61 -13.27 20.97
N MET A 57 4.27 -14.37 20.63
CA MET A 57 4.22 -14.95 19.29
C MET A 57 2.81 -15.39 18.89
N GLU A 58 2.06 -15.97 19.83
CA GLU A 58 0.68 -16.38 19.59
C GLU A 58 -0.26 -15.18 19.37
N ARG A 59 -0.11 -14.10 20.16
CA ARG A 59 -0.84 -12.83 19.94
C ARG A 59 -0.52 -12.25 18.56
N TYR A 60 0.76 -12.21 18.19
CA TYR A 60 1.18 -11.75 16.86
C TYR A 60 0.58 -12.62 15.73
N ALA A 61 0.58 -13.95 15.87
CA ALA A 61 -0.02 -14.86 14.90
C ALA A 61 -1.54 -14.63 14.75
N ARG A 62 -2.26 -14.43 15.86
CA ARG A 62 -3.69 -14.08 15.83
C ARG A 62 -3.93 -12.74 15.11
N LYS A 63 -3.07 -11.76 15.37
CA LYS A 63 -3.15 -10.46 14.68
C LYS A 63 -2.99 -10.60 13.17
N LEU A 64 -2.02 -11.38 12.70
CA LEU A 64 -1.84 -11.68 11.27
C LEU A 64 -3.08 -12.32 10.65
N GLN A 65 -3.71 -13.26 11.35
CA GLN A 65 -4.94 -13.94 10.88
C GLN A 65 -6.15 -13.00 10.83
N SER A 66 -6.16 -11.94 11.63
CA SER A 66 -7.25 -10.97 11.67
C SER A 66 -7.18 -9.88 10.58
N LEU A 67 -6.09 -9.85 9.80
CA LEU A 67 -5.91 -8.82 8.78
C LEU A 67 -6.90 -9.02 7.61
N PRO A 68 -7.48 -7.94 7.07
CA PRO A 68 -8.46 -8.00 5.99
C PRO A 68 -7.79 -8.27 4.62
N LEU A 69 -7.21 -9.46 4.45
CA LEU A 69 -6.54 -9.88 3.23
C LEU A 69 -7.55 -10.51 2.25
N HIS A 70 -7.83 -9.82 1.14
CA HIS A 70 -8.79 -10.24 0.11
C HIS A 70 -8.09 -10.49 -1.25
N GLY A 71 -6.80 -10.83 -1.24
CA GLY A 71 -6.01 -11.03 -2.46
C GLY A 71 -5.86 -9.73 -3.26
N TYR A 72 -6.25 -9.75 -4.55
CA TYR A 72 -6.20 -8.57 -5.42
C TYR A 72 -7.14 -7.44 -5.01
N GLU A 73 -8.14 -7.74 -4.17
CA GLU A 73 -9.10 -6.77 -3.63
C GLU A 73 -8.70 -6.26 -2.24
N SER A 74 -7.48 -6.57 -1.79
CA SER A 74 -6.97 -6.07 -0.51
C SER A 74 -6.83 -4.55 -0.55
N ASP A 75 -7.36 -3.89 0.48
CA ASP A 75 -7.21 -2.44 0.66
C ASP A 75 -6.09 -2.17 1.67
N CYS A 76 -5.06 -1.45 1.21
CA CYS A 76 -3.91 -1.13 2.04
C CYS A 76 -4.28 -0.31 3.28
N HIS A 77 -5.18 0.66 3.15
CA HIS A 77 -5.59 1.50 4.27
C HIS A 77 -6.40 0.69 5.31
N ALA A 78 -7.21 -0.27 4.87
CA ALA A 78 -7.92 -1.18 5.77
C ALA A 78 -6.96 -2.06 6.57
N ILE A 79 -5.91 -2.60 5.92
CA ILE A 79 -4.87 -3.39 6.59
C ILE A 79 -4.07 -2.52 7.56
N SER A 80 -3.66 -1.32 7.15
CA SER A 80 -2.95 -0.36 8.01
C SER A 80 -3.78 0.04 9.23
N ALA A 81 -5.08 0.30 9.03
CA ALA A 81 -6.00 0.61 10.13
C ALA A 81 -6.21 -0.59 11.07
N ALA A 82 -6.23 -1.81 10.55
CA ALA A 82 -6.30 -3.02 11.39
C ALA A 82 -5.01 -3.21 12.21
N LEU A 83 -3.84 -2.91 11.65
CA LEU A 83 -2.55 -2.99 12.34
C LEU A 83 -2.41 -1.99 13.49
N ALA A 84 -2.99 -0.79 13.33
CA ALA A 84 -2.96 0.25 14.34
C ALA A 84 -3.89 0.00 15.54
N ARG A 85 -4.76 -1.03 15.49
CA ARG A 85 -5.62 -1.37 16.62
C ARG A 85 -4.80 -2.03 17.72
N PRO A 86 -5.03 -1.66 19.00
CA PRO A 86 -4.46 -2.38 20.12
C PRO A 86 -5.00 -3.81 20.13
N ASP A 87 -4.14 -4.77 20.47
CA ASP A 87 -4.47 -6.18 20.51
C ASP A 87 -5.62 -6.40 21.53
N ALA A 88 -6.69 -7.08 21.10
CA ALA A 88 -7.80 -7.49 21.96
C ALA A 88 -7.44 -8.69 22.83
#